data_AF-C0W319-F1
#
_entry.id   AF-C0W319-F1
#
_cell.length_a   1.000
_cell.length_b   1.000
_cell.length_c   1.000
_cell.angle_alpha   90.00
_cell.angle_beta   90.00
_cell.angle_gamma   90.00
#
_symmetry.space_group_name_H-M   'P 1'
#
loop_
_entity.id
_entity.type
_entity.pdbx_description
1 polymer ?
#
loop_
_entity_poly.entity_id
_entity_poly.type
_entity_poly.pdbx_seq_one_letter_code
_entity_poly.pdbx_strand_id
1 'polypeptide(L)'
;MPSKLYRDEAIVLRTYRLGEADRIIVMLTRAHGQVRAVAKGVRKTGSRFGARLEPFSMVDVQLHAGRSLDVVTQVETIEPFSAPVCSDYAVFTCASTMVETAERLTEDDGDLGTTDSPQQFLLLYGALAAMARRRHAPGLVLDSYLLRALALAGWAPSCFD
;
A
#
# COMPACT_ATOMS: atom_id res chain seq x y z
N MET A 1 -7.64 0.20 -28.88
CA MET A 1 -7.84 1.16 -27.78
C MET A 1 -6.47 1.65 -27.37
N PRO A 2 -6.26 2.96 -27.12
CA PRO A 2 -4.95 3.43 -26.69
C PRO A 2 -4.55 2.67 -25.41
N SER A 3 -3.37 2.07 -25.45
CA SER A 3 -2.77 1.39 -24.30
C SER A 3 -2.60 2.42 -23.19
N LYS A 4 -3.49 2.42 -22.18
CA LYS A 4 -3.31 3.23 -20.96
C LYS A 4 -2.27 2.55 -20.07
N LEU A 5 -1.03 2.58 -20.52
CA LEU A 5 0.13 2.29 -19.69
C LEU A 5 0.38 3.54 -18.83
N TYR A 6 0.51 3.36 -17.52
CA TYR A 6 0.81 4.45 -16.60
C TYR A 6 1.80 3.97 -15.53
N ARG A 7 2.40 4.93 -14.82
CA ARG A 7 3.41 4.68 -13.79
C ARG A 7 3.05 5.47 -12.54
N ASP A 8 3.26 4.88 -11.37
CA ASP A 8 2.93 5.50 -10.10
C ASP A 8 3.82 4.96 -8.95
N GLU A 9 3.92 5.75 -7.90
CA GLU A 9 4.48 5.35 -6.62
C GLU A 9 3.40 4.64 -5.80
N ALA A 10 3.70 3.48 -5.24
CA ALA A 10 2.70 2.63 -4.59
C ALA A 10 3.22 1.91 -3.35
N ILE A 11 2.37 1.80 -2.33
CA ILE A 11 2.59 0.93 -1.17
C ILE A 11 1.77 -0.34 -1.37
N VAL A 12 2.41 -1.50 -1.31
CA VAL A 12 1.72 -2.80 -1.34
C VAL A 12 1.01 -3.02 0.00
N LEU A 13 -0.32 -3.06 -0.04
CA LEU A 13 -1.14 -3.28 1.16
C LEU A 13 -1.28 -4.77 1.45
N ARG A 14 -1.65 -5.54 0.42
CA ARG A 14 -2.02 -6.95 0.54
C ARG A 14 -1.84 -7.69 -0.77
N THR A 15 -1.70 -9.01 -0.70
CA THR A 15 -1.69 -9.88 -1.88
C THR A 15 -2.64 -11.06 -1.74
N TYR A 16 -3.21 -11.50 -2.86
CA TYR A 16 -4.08 -12.67 -2.95
C TYR A 16 -3.53 -13.62 -4.01
N ARG A 17 -3.60 -14.94 -3.77
CA ARG A 17 -3.22 -15.93 -4.80
C ARG A 17 -4.19 -15.86 -5.98
N LEU A 18 -3.65 -15.85 -7.19
CA LEU A 18 -4.42 -15.96 -8.42
C LEU A 18 -3.88 -17.14 -9.22
N GLY A 19 -4.62 -18.24 -9.23
CA GLY A 19 -4.14 -19.50 -9.81
C GLY A 19 -2.80 -19.94 -9.20
N GLU A 20 -1.99 -20.62 -10.00
CA GLU A 20 -0.74 -21.24 -9.52
C GLU A 20 0.46 -20.29 -9.53
N ALA A 21 0.59 -19.44 -10.54
CA ALA A 21 1.80 -18.65 -10.77
C ALA A 21 1.66 -17.17 -10.41
N ASP A 22 0.42 -16.68 -10.26
CA ASP A 22 0.14 -15.25 -10.22
C ASP A 22 -0.37 -14.82 -8.83
N ARG A 23 -0.37 -13.51 -8.60
CA ARG A 23 -1.05 -12.89 -7.46
C ARG A 23 -1.82 -11.65 -7.91
N ILE A 24 -2.91 -11.36 -7.22
CA ILE A 24 -3.51 -10.03 -7.20
C ILE A 24 -2.79 -9.24 -6.12
N ILE A 25 -2.33 -8.05 -6.46
CA ILE A 25 -1.67 -7.10 -5.57
C ILE A 25 -2.65 -5.95 -5.35
N VAL A 26 -2.94 -5.64 -4.09
CA VAL A 26 -3.70 -4.45 -3.68
C VAL A 26 -2.69 -3.41 -3.23
N MET A 27 -2.76 -2.23 -3.83
CA MET A 27 -1.80 -1.16 -3.62
C MET A 27 -2.53 0.15 -3.34
N LEU A 28 -2.01 0.94 -2.41
CA LEU A 28 -2.36 2.35 -2.33
C LEU A 28 -1.33 3.13 -3.14
N THR A 29 -1.78 3.71 -4.25
CA THR A 29 -0.96 4.51 -5.15
C THR A 29 -1.05 5.99 -4.80
N ARG A 30 -0.04 6.75 -5.18
CA ARG A 30 0.02 8.18 -4.87
C ARG A 30 -0.95 8.99 -5.74
N ALA A 31 -1.08 8.68 -7.03
CA ALA A 31 -1.87 9.49 -7.96
C ALA A 31 -3.21 8.85 -8.38
N HIS A 32 -3.39 7.54 -8.18
CA HIS A 32 -4.57 6.81 -8.67
C HIS A 32 -5.37 6.11 -7.55
N GLY A 33 -5.15 6.51 -6.29
CA GLY A 33 -5.88 5.92 -5.16
C GLY A 33 -5.56 4.44 -4.96
N GLN A 34 -6.55 3.65 -4.54
CA GLN A 34 -6.37 2.22 -4.36
C GLN A 34 -6.48 1.49 -5.70
N VAL A 35 -5.42 0.75 -6.07
CA VAL A 35 -5.36 -0.01 -7.32
C VAL A 35 -5.18 -1.49 -7.04
N ARG A 36 -5.92 -2.32 -7.79
CA ARG A 36 -5.80 -3.77 -7.79
C ARG A 36 -5.20 -4.23 -9.12
N ALA A 37 -4.08 -4.93 -9.06
CA ALA A 37 -3.36 -5.37 -10.26
C ALA A 37 -2.91 -6.83 -10.18
N VAL A 38 -2.89 -7.50 -11.33
CA VAL A 38 -2.34 -8.85 -11.47
C VAL A 38 -0.84 -8.78 -11.74
N ALA A 39 -0.08 -9.44 -10.89
CA ALA A 39 1.34 -9.70 -11.09
C ALA A 39 1.53 -11.12 -11.66
N LYS A 40 1.61 -11.22 -12.99
CA LYS A 40 1.75 -12.50 -13.69
C LYS A 40 3.10 -13.14 -13.42
N GLY A 41 3.11 -14.42 -13.05
CA GLY A 41 4.30 -15.21 -12.78
C GLY A 41 5.08 -14.77 -11.55
N VAL A 42 4.51 -13.96 -10.65
CA VAL A 42 5.20 -13.48 -9.44
C VAL A 42 5.63 -14.62 -8.50
N ARG A 43 4.92 -15.75 -8.53
CA ARG A 43 5.20 -16.92 -7.67
C ARG A 43 6.21 -17.89 -8.28
N LYS A 44 6.61 -17.71 -9.55
CA LYS A 44 7.60 -18.58 -10.20
C LYS A 44 8.99 -18.32 -9.61
N THR A 45 9.76 -19.37 -9.41
CA THR A 45 11.19 -19.26 -9.10
C THR A 45 11.87 -18.43 -10.19
N GLY A 46 12.65 -17.41 -9.81
CA GLY A 46 13.30 -16.49 -10.76
C GLY A 46 12.36 -15.43 -11.35
N SER A 47 11.18 -15.19 -10.76
CA SER A 47 10.29 -14.11 -11.20
C SER A 47 11.01 -12.76 -11.22
N ARG A 48 10.81 -12.00 -12.30
CA ARG A 48 11.36 -10.64 -12.44
C ARG A 48 10.88 -9.69 -11.35
N PHE A 49 9.72 -9.94 -10.75
CA PHE A 49 9.15 -9.11 -9.70
C PHE A 49 9.76 -9.40 -8.32
N GLY A 50 10.19 -10.65 -8.08
CA GLY A 50 10.76 -11.07 -6.80
C GLY A 50 9.87 -10.71 -5.60
N ALA A 51 10.50 -10.35 -4.48
CA ALA A 51 9.80 -9.94 -3.26
C ALA A 51 9.31 -8.47 -3.29
N ARG A 52 9.50 -7.73 -4.39
CA ARG A 52 9.16 -6.29 -4.45
C ARG A 52 7.67 -6.02 -4.34
N LEU A 53 6.84 -7.01 -4.69
CA LEU A 53 5.38 -6.93 -4.59
C LEU A 53 4.83 -7.65 -3.33
N GLU A 54 5.66 -7.83 -2.31
CA GLU A 54 5.21 -8.30 -0.99
C GLU A 54 4.67 -7.13 -0.15
N PRO A 55 3.78 -7.38 0.83
CA PRO A 55 3.23 -6.34 1.70
C PRO A 55 4.29 -5.43 2.32
N PHE A 56 3.88 -4.19 2.57
CA PHE A 56 4.69 -3.07 3.11
C PHE A 56 5.73 -2.48 2.14
N SER A 57 5.98 -3.12 0.99
CA SER A 57 6.95 -2.61 0.02
C SER A 57 6.48 -1.29 -0.59
N MET A 58 7.38 -0.31 -0.67
CA MET A 58 7.18 0.93 -1.40
C MET A 58 7.88 0.81 -2.76
N VAL A 59 7.10 0.92 -3.82
CA VAL A 59 7.55 0.63 -5.18
C VAL A 59 7.19 1.73 -6.15
N ASP A 60 7.99 1.85 -7.20
CA ASP A 60 7.62 2.51 -8.44
C ASP A 60 7.09 1.42 -9.38
N VAL A 61 5.82 1.51 -9.77
CA VAL A 61 5.14 0.45 -10.51
C VAL A 61 4.62 0.97 -11.85
N GLN A 62 4.85 0.19 -12.91
CA GLN A 62 4.23 0.43 -14.21
C GLN A 62 3.05 -0.53 -14.41
N LEU A 63 1.89 0.03 -14.74
CA LEU A 63 0.61 -0.66 -14.83
C LEU A 63 0.02 -0.48 -16.21
N HIS A 64 -0.53 -1.56 -16.75
CA HIS A 64 -1.39 -1.51 -17.91
C HIS A 64 -2.85 -1.58 -17.44
N ALA A 65 -3.62 -0.53 -17.72
CA ALA A 65 -5.02 -0.43 -17.29
C ALA A 65 -5.87 -1.58 -17.86
N GLY A 66 -6.54 -2.30 -16.98
CA GLY A 66 -7.49 -3.35 -17.33
C GLY A 66 -8.94 -2.91 -17.16
N ARG A 67 -9.88 -3.87 -17.25
CA ARG A 67 -11.32 -3.60 -17.02
C ARG A 67 -11.69 -3.60 -15.53
N SER A 68 -11.07 -4.50 -14.77
CA SER A 68 -11.36 -4.70 -13.34
C SER A 68 -10.08 -4.88 -12.51
N LEU A 69 -9.06 -5.46 -13.12
CA LEU A 69 -7.72 -5.56 -12.56
C LEU A 69 -6.73 -5.07 -13.60
N ASP A 70 -5.82 -4.23 -13.15
CA ASP A 70 -4.68 -3.81 -13.96
C ASP A 70 -3.66 -4.93 -14.07
N VAL A 71 -2.63 -4.73 -14.90
CA VAL A 71 -1.54 -5.70 -15.03
C VAL A 71 -0.23 -5.02 -14.69
N VAL A 72 0.50 -5.58 -13.72
CA VAL A 72 1.86 -5.12 -13.40
C VAL A 72 2.79 -5.49 -14.54
N THR A 73 3.40 -4.48 -15.15
CA THR A 73 4.31 -4.64 -16.29
C THR A 73 5.77 -4.46 -15.88
N GLN A 74 6.07 -3.52 -14.97
CA GLN A 74 7.39 -3.30 -14.38
C GLN A 74 7.24 -2.90 -12.91
N VAL A 75 8.28 -3.15 -12.11
CA VAL A 75 8.34 -2.72 -10.71
C VAL A 75 9.80 -2.47 -10.30
N GLU A 76 10.02 -1.35 -9.62
CA GLU A 76 11.29 -0.98 -9.01
C GLU A 76 11.05 -0.71 -7.52
N THR A 77 11.97 -1.10 -6.66
CA THR A 77 11.87 -0.80 -5.23
C THR A 77 12.32 0.62 -4.99
N ILE A 78 11.46 1.43 -4.37
CA ILE A 78 11.85 2.75 -3.86
C ILE A 78 12.40 2.58 -2.45
N GLU A 79 11.64 1.94 -1.56
CA GLU A 79 12.05 1.68 -0.17
C GLU A 79 11.70 0.23 0.23
N PRO A 80 12.67 -0.55 0.73
CA PRO A 80 12.48 -1.96 1.07
C PRO A 80 11.92 -2.14 2.49
N PHE A 81 10.81 -1.47 2.84
CA PHE A 81 10.26 -1.53 4.21
C PHE A 81 9.80 -2.94 4.64
N SER A 82 9.49 -3.82 3.69
CA SER A 82 9.00 -5.18 3.99
C SER A 82 9.93 -5.98 4.90
N ALA A 83 11.24 -6.02 4.62
CA ALA A 83 12.19 -6.78 5.43
C ALA A 83 12.30 -6.31 6.90
N PRO A 84 12.57 -5.02 7.20
CA PRO A 84 12.65 -4.54 8.59
C PRO A 84 11.30 -4.53 9.33
N VAL A 85 10.18 -4.49 8.61
CA VAL A 85 8.84 -4.62 9.21
C VAL A 85 8.57 -6.07 9.59
N CYS A 86 8.83 -7.02 8.70
CA CYS A 86 8.57 -8.45 8.92
C CYS A 86 9.54 -9.11 9.90
N SER A 87 10.71 -8.51 10.17
CA SER A 87 11.72 -9.08 11.07
C SER A 87 11.41 -8.91 12.56
N ASP A 88 10.33 -8.21 12.92
CA ASP A 88 9.93 -7.97 14.31
C ASP A 88 8.42 -8.06 14.45
N TYR A 89 7.99 -8.83 15.44
CA TYR A 89 6.58 -9.12 15.64
C TYR A 89 5.75 -7.87 15.98
N ALA A 90 6.23 -7.00 16.87
CA ALA A 90 5.47 -5.82 17.31
C ALA A 90 5.34 -4.78 16.19
N VAL A 91 6.38 -4.61 15.38
CA VAL A 91 6.28 -3.76 14.19
C VAL A 91 5.40 -4.37 13.12
N PHE A 92 5.54 -5.67 12.87
CA PHE A 92 4.72 -6.38 11.89
C PHE A 92 3.23 -6.26 12.19
N THR A 93 2.80 -6.50 13.44
CA THR A 93 1.37 -6.43 13.80
C THR A 93 0.83 -5.02 13.66
N CYS A 94 1.56 -4.02 14.15
CA CYS A 94 1.13 -2.63 14.04
C CYS A 94 1.10 -2.14 12.57
N ALA A 95 2.11 -2.48 11.77
CA ALA A 95 2.15 -2.15 10.34
C ALA A 95 1.02 -2.84 9.57
N SER A 96 0.68 -4.09 9.94
CA SER A 96 -0.45 -4.83 9.39
C SER A 96 -1.76 -4.11 9.65
N THR A 97 -1.98 -3.61 10.88
CA THR A 97 -3.15 -2.78 11.20
C THR A 97 -3.18 -1.51 10.37
N MET A 98 -2.04 -0.82 10.20
CA MET A 98 -1.96 0.41 9.40
C MET A 98 -2.37 0.19 7.95
N VAL A 99 -1.83 -0.85 7.28
CA VAL A 99 -2.15 -1.13 5.88
C VAL A 99 -3.59 -1.63 5.71
N GLU A 100 -4.13 -2.38 6.66
CA GLU A 100 -5.52 -2.82 6.64
C GLU A 100 -6.49 -1.64 6.84
N THR A 101 -6.17 -0.70 7.74
CA THR A 101 -6.92 0.55 7.88
C THR A 101 -6.86 1.38 6.60
N ALA A 102 -5.67 1.52 5.98
CA ALA A 102 -5.54 2.24 4.72
C ALA A 102 -6.38 1.61 3.61
N GLU A 103 -6.33 0.27 3.49
CA GLU A 103 -7.11 -0.50 2.52
C GLU A 103 -8.60 -0.19 2.66
N ARG A 104 -9.15 -0.28 3.88
CA ARG A 104 -10.59 -0.01 4.12
C ARG A 104 -11.00 1.43 3.89
N LEU A 105 -10.17 2.39 4.30
CA LEU A 105 -10.49 3.81 4.13
C LEU A 105 -10.40 4.27 2.66
N THR A 106 -9.81 3.44 1.77
CA THR A 106 -9.57 3.80 0.36
C THR A 106 -10.23 2.85 -0.64
N GLU A 107 -11.06 1.90 -0.19
CA GLU A 107 -11.62 0.80 -1.01
C GLU A 107 -12.56 1.28 -2.14
N ASP A 108 -13.31 2.37 -1.94
CA ASP A 108 -14.47 2.70 -2.79
C ASP A 108 -14.31 3.92 -3.74
N ASP A 109 -13.10 4.42 -4.02
CA ASP A 109 -12.92 5.77 -4.61
C ASP A 109 -13.76 6.83 -3.85
N GLY A 110 -14.15 6.50 -2.61
CA GLY A 110 -15.30 7.07 -1.95
C GLY A 110 -14.98 8.47 -1.51
N ASP A 111 -15.23 9.43 -2.39
CA ASP A 111 -15.64 10.82 -2.15
C ASP A 111 -15.00 11.53 -0.94
N LEU A 112 -13.74 11.19 -0.63
CA LEU A 112 -12.89 11.88 0.34
C LEU A 112 -12.00 12.92 -0.35
N GLY A 113 -12.18 13.14 -1.66
CA GLY A 113 -11.32 14.03 -2.46
C GLY A 113 -9.88 13.55 -2.58
N THR A 114 -9.62 12.25 -2.38
CA THR A 114 -8.26 11.68 -2.35
C THR A 114 -7.63 11.52 -3.74
N THR A 115 -8.43 11.52 -4.81
CA THR A 115 -7.91 11.55 -6.19
C THR A 115 -7.14 12.85 -6.48
N ASP A 116 -7.51 13.94 -5.81
CA ASP A 116 -6.80 15.23 -5.89
C ASP A 116 -5.75 15.40 -4.77
N SER A 117 -5.76 14.55 -3.74
CA SER A 117 -4.94 14.71 -2.53
C SER A 117 -4.38 13.39 -1.99
N PRO A 118 -3.06 13.13 -2.10
CA PRO A 118 -2.43 11.87 -1.70
C PRO A 118 -2.23 11.71 -0.19
N GLN A 119 -3.06 12.33 0.65
CA GLN A 119 -2.81 12.45 2.09
C GLN A 119 -2.79 11.09 2.81
N GLN A 120 -3.71 10.17 2.49
CA GLN A 120 -3.70 8.82 3.07
C GLN A 120 -2.43 8.06 2.67
N PHE A 121 -2.01 8.18 1.40
CA PHE A 121 -0.77 7.60 0.90
C PHE A 121 0.45 8.16 1.65
N LEU A 122 0.57 9.50 1.76
CA LEU A 122 1.70 10.16 2.42
C LEU A 122 1.76 9.81 3.92
N LEU A 123 0.59 9.72 4.58
CA LEU A 123 0.49 9.34 5.98
C LEU A 123 0.96 7.89 6.20
N LEU A 124 0.49 6.95 5.37
CA LEU A 124 0.90 5.55 5.43
C LEU A 124 2.39 5.39 5.13
N TYR A 125 2.90 6.07 4.10
CA TYR A 125 4.33 6.09 3.76
C TYR A 125 5.17 6.54 4.97
N GLY A 126 4.80 7.66 5.59
CA GLY A 126 5.50 8.19 6.76
C GLY A 126 5.43 7.27 7.98
N ALA A 127 4.30 6.61 8.21
CA ALA A 127 4.12 5.65 9.30
C ALA A 127 4.99 4.41 9.09
N LEU A 128 4.96 3.79 7.89
CA LEU A 128 5.81 2.64 7.56
C LEU A 128 7.30 3.00 7.59
N ALA A 129 7.66 4.20 7.14
CA ALA A 129 9.01 4.74 7.25
C ALA A 129 9.47 4.87 8.71
N ALA A 130 8.61 5.33 9.62
CA ALA A 130 8.91 5.43 11.05
C ALA A 130 9.03 4.05 11.72
N MET A 131 8.19 3.10 11.31
CA MET A 131 8.24 1.70 11.73
C MET A 131 9.53 1.01 11.30
N ALA A 132 9.85 1.06 10.01
CA ALA A 132 11.04 0.43 9.45
C ALA A 132 12.33 0.99 10.08
N ARG A 133 12.37 2.29 10.38
CA ARG A 133 13.53 2.99 10.98
C ARG A 133 13.56 2.97 12.51
N ARG A 134 12.54 2.40 13.18
CA ARG A 134 12.47 2.30 14.66
C ARG A 134 12.62 3.63 15.39
N ARG A 135 12.06 4.71 14.83
CA ARG A 135 12.19 6.06 15.41
C ARG A 135 11.40 6.22 16.72
N HIS A 136 10.31 5.47 16.87
CA HIS A 136 9.40 5.52 18.01
C HIS A 136 8.91 4.09 18.33
N ALA A 137 8.35 3.91 19.52
CA ALA A 137 7.69 2.66 19.87
C ALA A 137 6.55 2.34 18.89
N PRO A 138 6.39 1.09 18.41
CA PRO A 138 5.44 0.76 17.34
C PRO A 138 3.99 1.16 17.66
N GLY A 139 3.56 0.98 18.91
CA GLY A 139 2.22 1.38 19.37
C GLY A 139 1.97 2.88 19.23
N LEU A 140 2.96 3.73 19.56
CA LEU A 140 2.82 5.18 19.40
C LEU A 140 2.67 5.60 17.94
N VAL A 141 3.38 4.92 17.02
CA VAL A 141 3.24 5.17 15.59
C VAL A 141 1.86 4.73 15.11
N LEU A 142 1.37 3.59 15.59
CA LEU A 142 0.02 3.08 15.29
C LEU A 142 -1.08 4.03 15.76
N ASP A 143 -1.07 4.42 17.03
CA ASP A 143 -2.09 5.31 17.59
C ASP A 143 -2.11 6.65 16.84
N SER A 144 -0.93 7.22 16.61
CA SER A 144 -0.77 8.45 15.85
C SER A 144 -1.27 8.30 14.41
N TYR A 145 -1.00 7.17 13.77
CA TYR A 145 -1.49 6.87 12.42
C TYR A 145 -3.01 6.77 12.39
N LEU A 146 -3.62 5.96 13.27
CA LEU A 146 -5.06 5.72 13.28
C LEU A 146 -5.86 7.02 13.48
N LEU A 147 -5.47 7.84 14.45
CA LEU A 147 -6.13 9.12 14.72
C LEU A 147 -6.08 10.07 13.51
N ARG A 148 -4.92 10.16 12.85
CA ARG A 148 -4.74 11.00 11.66
C ARG A 148 -5.46 10.43 10.44
N ALA A 149 -5.44 9.12 10.24
CA ALA A 149 -6.11 8.45 9.13
C ALA A 149 -7.62 8.62 9.21
N LEU A 150 -8.20 8.52 10.41
CA LEU A 150 -9.62 8.80 10.67
C LEU A 150 -9.98 10.26 10.44
N ALA A 151 -9.14 11.19 10.91
CA ALA A 151 -9.35 12.62 10.66
C ALA A 151 -9.33 12.96 9.17
N LEU A 152 -8.39 12.38 8.40
CA LEU A 152 -8.34 12.51 6.94
C LEU A 152 -9.55 11.88 6.25
N ALA A 153 -10.16 10.85 6.85
CA ALA A 153 -11.40 10.24 6.37
C ALA A 153 -12.66 11.02 6.80
N GLY A 154 -12.52 12.22 7.35
CA GLY A 154 -13.65 13.05 7.80
C GLY A 154 -14.24 12.66 9.15
N TRP A 155 -13.64 11.70 9.85
CA TRP A 155 -14.07 11.21 11.17
C TRP A 155 -13.10 11.65 12.26
N ALA A 156 -12.77 12.95 12.25
CA ALA A 156 -11.87 13.52 13.25
C ALA A 156 -12.43 13.27 14.67
N PRO A 157 -11.68 12.62 15.55
CA PRO A 157 -12.14 12.39 16.91
C PRO A 157 -12.24 13.72 17.66
N SER A 158 -13.39 13.96 18.30
CA SER A 158 -13.51 15.06 19.27
C SER A 158 -12.95 14.59 20.61
N CYS A 159 -12.06 15.40 21.21
CA CYS A 159 -11.56 15.18 22.56
C CYS A 159 -12.18 16.15 23.58
N PHE A 160 -13.22 16.87 23.15
CA PHE A 160 -13.98 17.81 23.97
C PHE A 160 -15.47 17.57 23.71
N ASP A 161 -16.27 17.68 24.77
CA ASP A 161 -17.74 17.67 24.70
C ASP A 161 -18.29 19.05 24.30
#